data_AF-A0A3D4FSZ6-F1
#
_entry.id   AF-A0A3D4FSZ6-F1
#
_cell.length_a   1.000
_cell.length_b   1.000
_cell.length_c   1.000
_cell.angle_alpha   90.00
_cell.angle_beta   90.00
_cell.angle_gamma   90.00
#
_symmetry.space_group_name_H-M   'P 1'
#
loop_
_entity.id
_entity.type
_entity.pdbx_description
1 polymer ?
#
loop_
_entity_poly.entity_id
_entity_poly.type
_entity_poly.pdbx_seq_one_letter_code
_entity_poly.pdbx_strand_id
1 'polypeptide(L)'
;MAKKVVAVVKLQIAAGKATPAPPVGTALGPHGVNIMDFCKAFNAKTASQEGLIIPALVTIYADRTLSFITKTPPAAVLLKRAANIAKGSGEPNRTKVGNVTIDQVEEIAKIKMPDLNCNDLDGAVLVVSGTARSMGIEVGDQTVAPDLGEGDDGEKR
;
A
#
# COMPACT_ATOMS: atom_id res chain seq x y z
N MET A 1 2.24 10.23 31.89
CA MET A 1 2.72 8.98 32.51
C MET A 1 2.96 7.97 31.39
N ALA A 2 4.21 7.55 31.18
CA ALA A 2 4.61 6.79 29.99
C ALA A 2 4.28 5.29 30.15
N LYS A 3 3.30 4.81 29.37
CA LYS A 3 2.99 3.37 29.31
C LYS A 3 4.23 2.63 28.77
N LYS A 4 4.77 1.68 29.55
CA LYS A 4 5.95 0.90 29.17
C LYS A 4 5.63 0.03 27.96
N VAL A 5 6.29 0.29 26.84
CA VAL A 5 6.18 -0.50 25.61
C VAL A 5 6.92 -1.83 25.82
N VAL A 6 6.24 -2.94 25.55
CA VAL A 6 6.77 -4.30 25.64
C VAL A 6 7.34 -4.72 24.30
N ALA A 7 6.61 -4.47 23.22
CA ALA A 7 7.00 -4.83 21.87
C ALA A 7 6.32 -3.93 20.84
N VAL A 8 6.98 -3.73 19.70
CA VAL A 8 6.42 -3.04 18.54
C VAL A 8 6.48 -4.01 17.37
N VAL A 9 5.32 -4.42 16.88
CA VAL A 9 5.16 -5.34 15.76
C VAL A 9 4.71 -4.56 14.53
N LYS A 10 5.42 -4.72 13.42
CA LYS A 10 5.04 -4.16 12.13
C LYS A 10 4.37 -5.25 11.30
N LEU A 11 3.12 -5.03 10.92
CA LEU A 11 2.33 -5.99 10.15
C LEU A 11 1.89 -5.36 8.83
N GLN A 12 1.88 -6.14 7.77
CA GLN A 12 1.31 -5.74 6.48
C GLN A 12 0.03 -6.54 6.27
N ILE A 13 -1.10 -5.85 6.22
CA ILE A 13 -2.42 -6.49 6.20
C ILE A 13 -3.20 -5.94 5.02
N ALA A 14 -3.87 -6.81 4.27
CA ALA A 14 -4.80 -6.38 3.23
C ALA A 14 -6.02 -5.69 3.86
N ALA A 15 -6.30 -4.49 3.39
CA ALA A 15 -7.42 -3.64 3.77
C ALA A 15 -8.75 -4.38 3.57
N GLY A 16 -9.63 -4.29 4.58
CA GLY A 16 -10.89 -5.02 4.64
C GLY A 16 -10.76 -6.54 4.79
N LYS A 17 -9.54 -7.10 4.70
CA LYS A 17 -9.24 -8.54 4.84
C LYS A 17 -8.26 -8.83 5.97
N ALA A 18 -8.25 -8.02 7.03
CA ALA A 18 -7.54 -8.38 8.25
C ALA A 18 -8.15 -9.65 8.84
N THR A 19 -7.37 -10.72 8.79
CA THR A 19 -7.70 -12.00 9.41
C THR A 19 -6.69 -12.29 10.52
N PRO A 20 -7.09 -12.99 11.59
CA PRO A 20 -6.19 -13.45 12.65
C PRO A 20 -5.25 -14.58 12.18
N ALA A 21 -4.93 -14.63 10.89
CA ALA A 21 -4.09 -15.63 10.24
C ALA A 21 -2.72 -15.75 10.94
N PRO A 22 -2.02 -16.90 10.80
CA PRO A 22 -0.75 -17.18 11.46
C PRO A 22 0.28 -16.04 11.45
N PRO A 23 0.48 -15.21 10.40
CA PRO A 23 1.43 -14.10 10.48
C PRO A 23 1.06 -13.01 11.52
N VAL A 24 -0.23 -12.69 11.68
CA VAL A 24 -0.72 -11.70 12.66
C VAL A 24 -0.96 -12.37 14.01
N GLY A 25 -1.61 -13.54 14.00
CA GLY A 25 -1.96 -14.32 15.17
C GLY A 25 -0.74 -14.83 15.93
N THR A 26 0.31 -15.29 15.25
CA THR A 26 1.55 -15.74 15.91
C THR A 26 2.38 -14.57 16.44
N ALA A 27 2.32 -13.41 15.78
CA ALA A 27 3.08 -12.23 16.21
C ALA A 27 2.41 -11.48 17.39
N LEU A 28 1.08 -11.49 17.49
CA LEU A 28 0.33 -10.79 18.52
C LEU A 28 -0.21 -11.72 19.62
N GLY A 29 -0.50 -12.98 19.29
CA GLY A 29 -1.03 -13.99 20.21
C GLY A 29 -0.23 -14.23 21.49
N PRO A 30 1.12 -14.36 21.46
CA PRO A 30 1.90 -14.60 22.68
C PRO A 30 1.88 -13.42 23.65
N HIS A 31 1.46 -12.25 23.21
CA HIS A 31 1.38 -11.05 24.03
C HIS A 31 0.02 -10.84 24.71
N GLY A 32 -0.94 -11.73 24.49
CA GLY A 32 -2.26 -11.69 25.16
C GLY A 32 -3.10 -10.47 24.78
N VAL A 33 -2.94 -9.94 23.57
CA VAL A 33 -3.69 -8.79 23.06
C VAL A 33 -4.96 -9.22 22.32
N ASN A 34 -5.99 -8.36 22.29
CA ASN A 34 -7.24 -8.63 21.58
C ASN A 34 -7.09 -8.53 20.05
N ILE A 35 -6.61 -9.60 19.42
CA ILE A 35 -6.40 -9.69 17.96
C ILE A 35 -7.71 -9.50 17.20
N MET A 36 -8.82 -10.05 17.69
CA MET A 36 -10.12 -9.95 17.02
C MET A 36 -10.62 -8.50 16.95
N ASP A 37 -10.39 -7.74 18.01
CA ASP A 37 -10.75 -6.33 18.09
C ASP A 37 -9.88 -5.48 17.15
N PHE A 38 -8.57 -5.77 17.12
CA PHE A 38 -7.64 -5.18 16.16
C PHE A 38 -8.06 -5.46 14.70
N CYS A 39 -8.36 -6.71 14.34
CA CYS A 39 -8.79 -7.04 12.98
C CYS A 39 -10.09 -6.32 12.60
N LYS A 40 -11.08 -6.22 13.51
CA LYS A 40 -12.32 -5.47 13.27
C LYS A 40 -12.07 -3.97 13.11
N ALA A 41 -11.31 -3.37 14.03
CA ALA A 41 -11.01 -1.94 13.99
C ALA A 41 -10.16 -1.58 12.77
N PHE A 42 -9.23 -2.45 12.37
CA PHE A 42 -8.46 -2.31 11.14
C PHE A 42 -9.36 -2.41 9.91
N ASN A 43 -10.24 -3.42 9.83
CA ASN A 43 -11.17 -3.55 8.70
C ASN A 43 -12.13 -2.37 8.62
N ALA A 44 -12.64 -1.86 9.74
CA ALA A 44 -13.49 -0.68 9.76
C ALA A 44 -12.77 0.58 9.25
N LYS A 45 -11.52 0.82 9.68
CA LYS A 45 -10.70 1.94 9.19
C LYS A 45 -10.24 1.79 7.74
N THR A 46 -10.13 0.55 7.26
CA THR A 46 -9.60 0.24 5.92
C THR A 46 -10.67 -0.19 4.93
N ALA A 47 -11.95 -0.16 5.32
CA ALA A 47 -13.09 -0.53 4.48
C ALA A 47 -13.17 0.32 3.19
N SER A 48 -12.88 1.62 3.27
CA SER A 48 -12.83 2.51 2.09
C SER A 48 -11.68 2.19 1.12
N GLN A 49 -10.74 1.34 1.55
CA GLN A 49 -9.48 1.03 0.89
C GLN A 49 -9.37 -0.47 0.58
N GLU A 50 -10.51 -1.15 0.42
CA GLU A 50 -10.58 -2.61 0.23
C GLU A 50 -9.64 -3.11 -0.88
N GLY A 51 -8.85 -4.15 -0.58
CA GLY A 51 -7.87 -4.71 -1.51
C GLY A 51 -6.47 -4.07 -1.48
N LEU A 52 -6.24 -3.02 -0.69
CA LEU A 52 -4.92 -2.39 -0.54
C LEU A 52 -4.10 -3.01 0.62
N ILE A 53 -2.79 -3.22 0.46
CA ILE A 53 -1.94 -3.68 1.58
C ILE A 53 -1.59 -2.49 2.46
N ILE A 54 -2.12 -2.42 3.67
CA ILE A 54 -1.89 -1.33 4.62
C ILE A 54 -0.92 -1.79 5.71
N PRO A 55 0.22 -1.09 5.89
CA PRO A 55 1.10 -1.35 7.01
C PRO A 55 0.49 -0.82 8.32
N ALA A 56 0.37 -1.70 9.30
CA ALA A 56 -0.05 -1.40 10.66
C ALA A 56 1.14 -1.53 11.63
N LEU A 57 1.31 -0.53 12.49
CA LEU A 57 2.27 -0.58 13.57
C LEU A 57 1.52 -0.87 14.87
N VAL A 58 1.70 -2.06 15.42
CA VAL A 58 1.06 -2.50 16.66
C VAL A 58 2.06 -2.36 17.80
N THR A 59 1.77 -1.45 18.70
CA THR A 59 2.53 -1.22 19.93
C THR A 59 1.82 -1.92 21.07
N ILE A 60 2.53 -2.82 21.73
CA ILE A 60 2.05 -3.62 22.85
C ILE A 60 2.59 -3.01 24.14
N TYR A 61 1.72 -2.70 25.09
CA TYR A 61 2.12 -2.17 26.39
C TYR A 61 2.06 -3.25 27.47
N ALA A 62 2.77 -3.00 28.58
CA ALA A 62 2.85 -3.93 29.72
C ALA A 62 1.50 -4.21 30.41
N ASP A 63 0.53 -3.32 30.23
CA ASP A 63 -0.83 -3.42 30.78
C ASP A 63 -1.76 -4.32 29.94
N ARG A 64 -1.21 -5.10 28.99
CA ARG A 64 -1.96 -5.88 27.99
C ARG A 64 -2.82 -5.02 27.03
N THR A 65 -2.72 -3.70 27.13
CA THR A 65 -3.31 -2.80 26.14
C THR A 65 -2.49 -2.82 24.85
N LEU A 66 -3.18 -2.83 23.71
CA LEU A 66 -2.60 -2.68 22.39
C LEU A 66 -2.96 -1.30 21.82
N SER A 67 -2.01 -0.65 21.15
CA SER A 67 -2.30 0.51 20.32
C SER A 67 -1.81 0.21 18.92
N PHE A 68 -2.66 0.45 17.93
CA PHE A 68 -2.29 0.24 16.55
C PHE A 68 -2.42 1.55 15.78
N ILE A 69 -1.42 1.81 14.94
CA ILE A 69 -1.38 2.94 14.05
C ILE A 69 -1.41 2.38 12.64
N THR A 70 -2.51 2.60 11.94
CA THR A 70 -2.63 2.33 10.50
C THR A 70 -1.96 3.47 9.75
N LYS A 71 -0.97 3.16 8.92
CA LYS A 71 -0.42 4.13 7.97
C LYS A 71 -1.21 4.13 6.68
N THR A 72 -0.99 5.13 5.83
CA THR A 72 -1.65 5.20 4.54
C THR A 72 -1.09 4.12 3.61
N PRO A 73 -1.93 3.47 2.78
CA PRO A 73 -1.46 2.43 1.87
C PRO A 73 -0.33 2.94 0.97
N PRO A 74 0.57 2.04 0.55
CA PRO A 74 1.63 2.40 -0.38
C PRO A 74 1.02 2.92 -1.67
N ALA A 75 1.60 3.99 -2.21
CA ALA A 75 1.18 4.60 -3.48
C ALA A 75 1.09 3.55 -4.60
N ALA A 76 1.94 2.52 -4.51
CA ALA A 76 1.94 1.35 -5.37
C ALA A 76 0.55 0.74 -5.62
N VAL A 77 -0.29 0.64 -4.59
CA VAL A 77 -1.59 -0.04 -4.74
C VAL A 77 -2.70 0.93 -5.12
N LEU A 78 -2.62 2.20 -4.69
CA LEU A 78 -3.52 3.26 -5.15
C LEU A 78 -3.37 3.47 -6.66
N LEU A 79 -2.14 3.48 -7.15
CA LEU A 79 -1.82 3.57 -8.57
C LEU A 79 -2.29 2.35 -9.36
N LYS A 80 -2.15 1.13 -8.82
CA LYS A 80 -2.71 -0.07 -9.46
C LYS A 80 -4.22 0.01 -9.63
N ARG A 81 -4.93 0.56 -8.64
CA ARG A 81 -6.38 0.77 -8.71
C ARG A 81 -6.75 1.83 -9.73
N ALA A 82 -6.04 2.96 -9.75
CA ALA A 82 -6.27 4.03 -10.73
C ALA A 82 -5.97 3.58 -12.17
N ALA A 83 -4.88 2.82 -12.35
CA ALA A 83 -4.50 2.21 -13.62
C ALA A 83 -5.31 0.95 -13.98
N ASN A 84 -6.22 0.51 -13.12
CA ASN A 84 -7.06 -0.70 -13.30
C ASN A 84 -6.28 -2.00 -13.56
N ILE A 85 -5.12 -2.17 -12.93
CA ILE A 85 -4.21 -3.31 -13.15
C ILE A 85 -4.10 -4.21 -11.93
N ALA A 86 -4.13 -5.53 -12.14
CA ALA A 86 -4.05 -6.52 -11.06
C ALA A 86 -2.60 -6.83 -10.62
N LYS A 87 -1.62 -6.69 -11.53
CA LYS A 87 -0.19 -6.92 -11.27
C LYS A 87 0.62 -5.72 -11.77
N GLY A 88 1.64 -5.33 -10.99
CA GLY A 88 2.64 -4.36 -11.46
C GLY A 88 3.58 -5.02 -12.48
N SER A 89 4.32 -4.22 -13.24
CA SER A 89 5.25 -4.76 -14.22
C SER A 89 6.39 -5.51 -13.55
N GLY A 90 6.68 -6.72 -14.04
CA GLY A 90 7.89 -7.46 -13.64
C GLY A 90 9.16 -6.84 -14.22
N GLU A 91 9.03 -6.13 -15.35
CA GLU A 91 10.10 -5.39 -16.02
C GLU A 91 9.63 -3.95 -16.27
N PRO A 92 9.74 -3.05 -15.26
CA PRO A 92 9.28 -1.67 -15.38
C PRO A 92 9.98 -0.88 -16.50
N ASN A 93 11.14 -1.34 -16.98
CA ASN A 93 11.87 -0.73 -18.09
C ASN A 93 11.42 -1.21 -19.48
N ARG A 94 10.73 -2.35 -19.60
CA ARG A 94 10.29 -2.93 -20.89
C ARG A 94 8.78 -2.96 -21.06
N THR A 95 8.03 -3.34 -20.03
CA THR A 95 6.57 -3.47 -20.13
C THR A 95 5.91 -2.40 -19.28
N LYS A 96 5.26 -1.44 -19.93
CA LYS A 96 4.33 -0.55 -19.24
C LYS A 96 3.00 -1.27 -19.08
N VAL A 97 2.55 -1.41 -17.85
CA VAL A 97 1.39 -2.23 -17.49
C VAL A 97 0.13 -1.41 -17.25
N GLY A 98 0.22 -0.08 -17.22
CA GLY A 98 -0.94 0.78 -17.04
C GLY A 98 -0.62 2.26 -17.28
N ASN A 99 -1.67 3.07 -17.37
CA ASN A 99 -1.58 4.52 -17.47
C ASN A 99 -2.48 5.17 -16.41
N VAL A 100 -2.04 6.30 -15.85
CA VAL A 100 -2.85 7.13 -14.96
C VAL A 100 -2.78 8.57 -15.42
N THR A 101 -3.89 9.28 -15.30
CA THR A 101 -3.93 10.72 -15.62
C THR A 101 -3.31 11.52 -14.48
N ILE A 102 -2.84 12.73 -14.81
CA ILE A 102 -2.30 13.66 -13.81
C ILE A 102 -3.35 13.98 -12.74
N ASP A 103 -4.63 14.11 -13.14
CA ASP A 103 -5.76 14.35 -12.23
C ASP A 103 -5.92 13.23 -11.19
N GLN A 104 -5.84 11.96 -11.62
CA GLN A 104 -5.87 10.82 -10.71
C GLN A 104 -4.66 10.80 -9.76
N VAL A 105 -3.47 11.17 -10.24
CA VAL A 105 -2.28 11.26 -9.41
C VAL A 105 -2.43 12.37 -8.37
N GLU A 106 -3.05 13.50 -8.73
CA GLU A 106 -3.31 14.62 -7.83
C GLU A 106 -4.34 14.26 -6.75
N GLU A 107 -5.42 13.55 -7.09
CA GLU A 107 -6.37 13.02 -6.11
C GLU A 107 -5.69 12.03 -5.15
N ILE A 108 -4.88 11.09 -5.67
CA ILE A 108 -4.13 10.13 -4.85
C ILE A 108 -3.14 10.88 -3.93
N ALA A 109 -2.48 11.91 -4.44
CA ALA A 109 -1.55 12.74 -3.68
C ALA A 109 -2.29 13.48 -2.55
N LYS A 110 -3.46 14.07 -2.79
CA LYS A 110 -4.31 14.70 -1.77
C LYS A 110 -4.73 13.72 -0.67
N ILE A 111 -5.14 12.51 -1.05
CA ILE A 111 -5.53 11.46 -0.10
C ILE A 111 -4.32 11.02 0.75
N LYS A 112 -3.12 10.99 0.17
CA LYS A 112 -1.90 10.55 0.84
C LYS A 112 -1.16 11.69 1.57
N MET A 113 -1.48 12.94 1.26
CA MET A 113 -0.92 14.16 1.84
C MET A 113 -0.85 14.16 3.37
N PRO A 114 -1.85 13.70 4.15
CA PRO A 114 -1.74 13.66 5.62
C PRO A 114 -0.68 12.68 6.17
N ASP A 115 -0.16 11.77 5.36
CA ASP A 115 0.87 10.78 5.74
C ASP A 115 2.19 10.97 4.97
N LEU A 116 2.18 11.82 3.94
CA LEU A 116 3.38 12.28 3.25
C LEU A 116 3.99 13.44 4.02
N ASN A 117 5.32 13.41 4.14
CA ASN A 117 6.10 14.50 4.73
C ASN A 117 6.36 15.62 3.69
N CYS A 118 5.39 15.85 2.80
CA CYS A 118 5.49 16.84 1.73
C CYS A 118 4.85 18.14 2.19
N ASN A 119 5.56 19.25 2.01
CA ASN A 119 5.06 20.59 2.34
C ASN A 119 4.03 21.09 1.31
N ASP A 120 4.10 20.57 0.08
CA ASP A 120 3.33 21.04 -1.06
C ASP A 120 2.68 19.87 -1.82
N LEU A 121 1.52 20.14 -2.43
CA LEU A 121 0.81 19.17 -3.28
C LEU A 121 1.67 18.69 -4.46
N ASP A 122 2.46 19.59 -5.04
CA ASP A 122 3.36 19.28 -6.14
C ASP A 122 4.41 18.22 -5.75
N GLY A 123 4.98 18.33 -4.55
CA GLY A 123 5.90 17.33 -4.01
C GLY A 123 5.22 15.97 -3.78
N ALA A 124 3.97 15.97 -3.33
CA ALA A 124 3.20 14.74 -3.17
C ALA A 124 2.91 14.08 -4.54
N VAL A 125 2.55 14.87 -5.56
CA VAL A 125 2.37 14.42 -6.95
C VAL A 125 3.67 13.84 -7.50
N LEU A 126 4.82 14.46 -7.25
CA LEU A 126 6.14 13.98 -7.68
C LEU A 126 6.49 12.62 -7.03
N VAL A 127 6.19 12.43 -5.75
CA VAL A 127 6.44 11.16 -5.05
C VAL A 127 5.55 10.04 -5.59
N VAL A 128 4.27 10.34 -5.83
CA VAL A 128 3.31 9.36 -6.36
C VAL A 128 3.68 9.01 -7.81
N SER A 129 3.99 10.00 -8.65
CA SER A 129 4.41 9.77 -10.04
C SER A 129 5.74 9.02 -10.16
N GLY A 130 6.71 9.30 -9.28
CA GLY A 130 7.95 8.52 -9.20
C GLY A 130 7.69 7.05 -8.86
N THR A 131 6.72 6.79 -7.97
CA THR A 131 6.29 5.42 -7.64
C THR A 131 5.61 4.73 -8.84
N ALA A 132 4.78 5.46 -9.60
CA ALA A 132 4.13 4.96 -10.80
C ALA A 132 5.15 4.51 -11.84
N ARG A 133 6.14 5.36 -12.13
CA ARG A 133 7.23 5.06 -13.07
C ARG A 133 8.00 3.80 -12.69
N SER A 134 8.32 3.63 -11.40
CA SER A 134 9.07 2.46 -10.92
C SER A 134 8.29 1.14 -11.01
N MET A 135 6.97 1.19 -11.20
CA MET A 135 6.11 0.01 -11.39
C MET A 135 5.75 -0.23 -12.86
N GLY A 136 6.23 0.60 -13.79
CA GLY A 136 5.84 0.57 -15.20
C GLY A 136 4.44 1.14 -15.43
N ILE A 137 3.98 2.09 -14.60
CA ILE A 137 2.77 2.87 -14.86
C ILE A 137 3.18 4.21 -15.45
N GLU A 138 2.62 4.53 -16.61
CA GLU A 138 2.84 5.82 -17.25
C GLU A 138 1.97 6.91 -16.59
N VAL A 139 2.53 8.12 -16.46
CA VAL A 139 1.85 9.28 -15.90
C VAL A 139 1.88 10.36 -16.96
N GLY A 140 0.73 10.59 -17.61
CA GLY A 140 0.62 11.56 -18.69
C GLY A 140 -0.67 11.41 -19.49
N ASP A 141 -1.04 12.48 -20.20
CA ASP A 141 -2.19 12.52 -21.12
C ASP A 141 -1.93 11.76 -22.43
N GLN A 142 -0.69 11.31 -22.66
CA GLN A 142 -0.36 10.64 -23.91
C GLN A 142 -0.88 9.20 -23.90
N THR A 143 -1.91 8.99 -24.72
CA THR A 143 -2.15 7.75 -25.44
C THR A 143 -0.82 7.28 -26.04
N VAL A 144 -0.11 6.42 -25.30
CA VAL A 144 0.90 5.58 -25.91
C VAL A 144 0.17 4.60 -26.81
N ALA A 145 0.26 4.87 -28.11
CA ALA A 145 -0.07 3.91 -29.14
C ALA A 145 0.55 2.55 -28.78
N PRO A 146 -0.13 1.43 -29.04
CA PRO A 146 0.48 0.12 -28.88
C PRO A 146 1.71 0.07 -29.80
N ASP A 147 2.89 0.19 -29.22
CA ASP A 147 4.13 -0.14 -29.91
C ASP A 147 4.08 -1.65 -30.15
N LEU A 148 3.66 -1.99 -31.36
CA LEU A 148 3.83 -3.30 -31.97
C LEU A 148 5.33 -3.58 -32.03
N GLY A 149 5.82 -4.31 -31.04
CA GLY A 149 7.16 -4.87 -31.00
C GLY A 149 7.09 -6.39 -30.94
N GLU A 150 7.08 -7.00 -32.13
CA GLU A 150 7.31 -8.42 -32.41
C GLU A 150 8.61 -8.99 -31.79
N GLY A 151 8.66 -10.32 -31.60
CA GLY A 151 9.88 -11.11 -31.33
C GLY A 151 9.88 -11.77 -29.95
N ASP A 152 9.47 -13.04 -29.77
CA ASP A 152 10.22 -14.29 -30.12
C ASP A 152 11.60 -14.29 -29.38
N ASP A 153 12.03 -15.21 -28.52
CA ASP A 153 11.93 -16.66 -28.35
C ASP A 153 12.35 -16.94 -26.87
N GLY A 154 11.86 -17.93 -26.15
CA GLY A 154 12.27 -19.33 -26.29
C GLY A 154 13.34 -19.74 -25.27
N GLU A 155 13.04 -20.84 -24.55
CA GLU A 155 13.99 -21.92 -24.25
C GLU A 155 14.96 -21.83 -23.04
N LYS A 156 14.64 -22.67 -22.04
CA LYS A 156 15.50 -23.52 -21.17
C LYS A 156 16.53 -22.90 -20.23
N ARG A 157 16.47 -23.32 -18.96
CA ARG A 157 17.24 -24.48 -18.46
C ARG A 157 16.53 -25.14 -17.28
#